data_AF-A0A847XTS2-F1
#
_entry.id   AF-A0A847XTS2-F1
#
_cell.length_a   1.000
_cell.length_b   1.000
_cell.length_c   1.000
_cell.angle_alpha   90.00
_cell.angle_beta   90.00
_cell.angle_gamma   90.00
#
_symmetry.space_group_name_H-M   'P 1'
#
loop_
_entity.id
_entity.type
_entity.pdbx_description
1 polymer ?
#
loop_
_entity_poly.entity_id
_entity_poly.type
_entity_poly.pdbx_seq_one_letter_code
_entity_poly.pdbx_strand_id
1 'polypeptide(L)'
;MFRRTARTGVTTVTDTLKGMQSIREKVGASAEKVQEMGKRSGEIGAIVETIEDIASQTNLLALNAAIEAARAGEHGKGFVVVADEVRKLAERSSQATKEIGILISGIQTTVAEAVKAMDEGSREVEVGVTSANKAGEALSEILKAAQGVSDQARLAGDAAEEMNSASSELVSAVDSVSAVVEENTAATEEMAANSSEVTQAIESIASVSEQNSAAIEEVSASTEEMSAQVEEVTASAQSLSELARELQKAVARFKLASA
;
A
#
# COMPACT_ATOMS: atom_id res chain seq x y z
N MET A 1 2.63 -10.65 -12.64
CA MET A 1 2.94 -12.03 -12.20
C MET A 1 2.22 -12.40 -10.90
N PHE A 2 2.39 -11.63 -9.81
CA PHE A 2 1.84 -11.93 -8.48
C PHE A 2 0.30 -12.13 -8.42
N ARG A 3 -0.49 -11.22 -9.04
CA ARG A 3 -1.97 -11.36 -9.11
C ARG A 3 -2.42 -12.65 -9.78
N ARG A 4 -1.69 -13.11 -10.80
CA ARG A 4 -2.01 -14.36 -11.50
C ARG A 4 -1.78 -15.55 -10.59
N THR A 5 -0.63 -15.60 -9.91
CA THR A 5 -0.29 -16.67 -8.96
C THR A 5 -1.28 -16.76 -7.80
N ALA A 6 -1.63 -15.62 -7.20
CA ALA A 6 -2.59 -15.59 -6.09
C ALA A 6 -4.01 -15.98 -6.54
N ARG A 7 -4.44 -15.57 -7.75
CA ARG A 7 -5.72 -15.99 -8.32
C ARG A 7 -5.75 -17.50 -8.61
N THR A 8 -4.66 -18.05 -9.13
CA THR A 8 -4.49 -19.50 -9.28
C THR A 8 -4.57 -20.21 -7.93
N GLY A 9 -3.94 -19.67 -6.88
CA GLY A 9 -4.02 -20.21 -5.52
C GLY A 9 -5.46 -20.28 -4.99
N VAL A 10 -6.26 -19.22 -5.16
CA VAL A 10 -7.68 -19.22 -4.78
C VAL A 10 -8.47 -20.29 -5.54
N THR A 11 -8.23 -20.45 -6.84
CA THR A 11 -8.85 -21.51 -7.64
C THR A 11 -8.45 -22.90 -7.12
N THR A 12 -7.17 -23.13 -6.83
CA THR A 12 -6.69 -24.41 -6.29
C THR A 12 -7.30 -24.75 -4.93
N VAL A 13 -7.48 -23.76 -4.05
CA VAL A 13 -8.21 -23.96 -2.78
C VAL A 13 -9.67 -24.33 -3.04
N THR A 14 -10.32 -23.64 -3.97
CA THR A 14 -11.72 -23.93 -4.34
C THR A 14 -11.89 -25.34 -4.90
N ASP A 15 -10.95 -25.78 -5.74
CA ASP A 15 -10.97 -27.13 -6.31
C ASP A 15 -10.65 -28.20 -5.24
N THR A 16 -9.74 -27.89 -4.30
CA THR A 16 -9.48 -28.72 -3.13
C THR A 16 -10.75 -28.89 -2.27
N LEU A 17 -11.50 -27.82 -2.04
CA LEU A 17 -12.76 -27.87 -1.28
C LEU A 17 -13.80 -28.76 -1.96
N LYS A 18 -13.95 -28.66 -3.29
CA LYS A 18 -14.82 -29.56 -4.07
C LYS A 18 -14.36 -31.02 -3.97
N GLY A 19 -13.05 -31.26 -4.04
CA GLY A 19 -12.45 -32.58 -3.86
C GLY A 19 -12.78 -33.18 -2.49
N MET A 20 -12.62 -32.40 -1.41
CA MET A 20 -12.95 -32.83 -0.06
C MET A 20 -14.44 -33.13 0.12
N GLN A 21 -15.32 -32.32 -0.46
CA GLN A 21 -16.76 -32.57 -0.45
C GLN A 21 -17.10 -33.92 -1.13
N SER A 22 -16.50 -34.18 -2.29
CA SER A 22 -16.66 -35.46 -3.00
C SER A 22 -16.14 -36.64 -2.18
N ILE A 23 -14.98 -36.49 -1.52
CA ILE A 23 -14.44 -37.52 -0.63
C ILE A 23 -15.41 -37.80 0.52
N ARG A 24 -15.95 -36.75 1.16
CA ARG A 24 -16.94 -36.88 2.25
C ARG A 24 -18.16 -37.70 1.80
N GLU A 25 -18.72 -37.39 0.63
CA GLU A 25 -19.86 -38.14 0.08
C GLU A 25 -19.51 -39.61 -0.19
N LYS A 26 -18.32 -39.88 -0.77
CA LYS A 26 -17.87 -41.25 -1.05
C LYS A 26 -17.59 -42.06 0.21
N VAL A 27 -17.03 -41.44 1.25
CA VAL A 27 -16.82 -42.08 2.56
C VAL A 27 -18.17 -42.39 3.22
N GLY A 28 -19.12 -41.44 3.20
CA GLY A 28 -20.47 -41.66 3.72
C GLY A 28 -21.20 -42.81 3.04
N ALA A 29 -21.20 -42.85 1.70
CA ALA A 29 -21.79 -43.95 0.94
C ALA A 29 -21.10 -45.30 1.21
N SER A 30 -19.79 -45.30 1.44
CA SER A 30 -19.05 -46.51 1.81
C SER A 30 -19.44 -47.00 3.21
N ALA A 31 -19.62 -46.08 4.16
CA ALA A 31 -20.04 -46.40 5.52
C ALA A 31 -21.44 -47.05 5.54
N GLU A 32 -22.38 -46.50 4.78
CA GLU A 32 -23.71 -47.10 4.61
C GLU A 32 -23.63 -48.53 4.06
N LYS A 33 -22.77 -48.78 3.05
CA LYS A 33 -22.65 -50.10 2.44
C LYS A 33 -22.01 -51.13 3.38
N VAL A 34 -21.00 -50.72 4.14
CA VAL A 34 -20.35 -51.56 5.15
C VAL A 34 -21.31 -51.86 6.30
N GLN A 35 -22.14 -50.90 6.71
CA GLN A 35 -23.18 -51.12 7.71
C GLN A 35 -24.26 -52.09 7.21
N GLU A 36 -24.66 -52.01 5.94
CA GLU A 36 -25.55 -53.00 5.30
C GLU A 36 -24.91 -54.41 5.32
N MET A 37 -23.61 -54.53 5.04
CA MET A 37 -22.90 -55.80 5.15
C MET A 37 -22.94 -56.34 6.58
N GLY A 38 -22.73 -55.48 7.60
CA GLY A 38 -22.86 -55.88 9.01
C GLY A 38 -24.23 -56.45 9.34
N LYS A 39 -25.30 -55.82 8.84
CA LYS A 39 -26.67 -56.31 9.01
C LYS A 39 -26.85 -57.69 8.38
N ARG A 40 -26.42 -57.87 7.13
CA ARG A 40 -26.50 -59.15 6.41
C ARG A 40 -25.67 -60.25 7.10
N SER A 41 -24.50 -59.92 7.64
CA SER A 41 -23.70 -60.85 8.43
C SER A 41 -24.40 -61.26 9.73
N GLY A 42 -25.13 -60.34 10.37
CA GLY A 42 -26.02 -60.67 11.50
C GLY A 42 -27.15 -61.62 11.12
N GLU A 43 -27.80 -61.38 9.99
CA GLU A 43 -28.85 -62.28 9.46
C GLU A 43 -28.28 -63.68 9.17
N ILE A 44 -27.08 -63.78 8.59
CA ILE A 44 -26.39 -65.07 8.38
C ILE A 44 -26.07 -65.73 9.72
N GLY A 45 -25.64 -64.97 10.73
CA GLY A 45 -25.39 -65.48 12.08
C GLY A 45 -26.62 -66.18 12.68
N ALA A 46 -27.81 -65.58 12.57
CA ALA A 46 -29.05 -66.18 13.04
C ALA A 46 -29.44 -67.46 12.28
N ILE A 47 -29.15 -67.51 10.97
CA ILE A 47 -29.35 -68.72 10.16
C ILE A 47 -28.41 -69.83 10.63
N VAL A 48 -27.14 -69.51 10.87
CA VAL A 48 -26.13 -70.48 11.34
C VAL A 48 -26.50 -71.05 12.71
N GLU A 49 -27.01 -70.22 13.62
CA GLU A 49 -27.54 -70.66 14.93
C GLU A 49 -28.72 -71.63 14.75
N THR A 50 -29.65 -71.32 13.84
CA THR A 50 -30.77 -72.22 13.52
C THR A 50 -30.29 -73.56 12.95
N ILE A 51 -29.26 -73.56 12.09
CA ILE A 51 -28.71 -74.81 11.52
C ILE A 51 -27.98 -75.63 12.59
N GLU A 52 -27.28 -75.00 13.53
CA GLU A 52 -26.68 -75.67 14.69
C GLU A 52 -27.76 -76.38 15.53
N ASP A 53 -28.88 -75.72 15.80
CA ASP A 53 -30.02 -76.30 16.51
C ASP A 53 -30.60 -77.51 15.76
N ILE A 54 -30.79 -77.39 14.45
CA ILE A 54 -31.26 -78.50 13.60
C ILE A 54 -30.27 -79.67 13.62
N ALA A 55 -28.97 -79.39 13.52
CA ALA A 55 -27.93 -80.42 13.57
C ALA A 55 -27.93 -81.13 14.92
N SER A 56 -28.05 -80.39 16.02
CA SER A 56 -28.15 -80.94 17.39
C SER A 56 -29.39 -81.82 17.57
N GLN A 57 -30.56 -81.36 17.10
CA GLN A 57 -31.80 -82.15 17.13
C GLN A 57 -31.72 -83.40 16.25
N THR A 58 -31.14 -83.29 15.05
CA THR A 58 -30.94 -84.40 14.12
C THR A 58 -30.02 -85.45 14.73
N ASN A 59 -28.95 -85.02 15.41
CA ASN A 59 -28.04 -85.91 16.13
C ASN A 59 -28.77 -86.68 17.25
N LEU A 60 -29.64 -86.01 18.00
CA LEU A 60 -30.43 -86.62 19.07
C LEU A 60 -31.49 -87.59 18.52
N LEU A 61 -32.17 -87.23 17.42
CA LEU A 61 -33.11 -88.10 16.72
C LEU A 61 -32.42 -89.35 16.15
N ALA A 62 -31.24 -89.19 15.55
CA ALA A 62 -30.45 -90.28 15.01
C ALA A 62 -29.99 -91.24 16.12
N LEU A 63 -29.59 -90.71 17.28
CA LEU A 63 -29.27 -91.53 18.45
C LEU A 63 -30.47 -92.35 18.93
N ASN A 64 -31.64 -91.73 19.06
CA ASN A 64 -32.87 -92.44 19.45
C ASN A 64 -33.25 -93.53 18.43
N ALA A 65 -33.10 -93.24 17.13
CA ALA A 65 -33.34 -94.20 16.06
C ALA A 65 -32.35 -95.38 16.11
N ALA A 66 -31.07 -95.13 16.40
CA ALA A 66 -30.06 -96.18 16.57
C ALA A 66 -30.38 -97.10 17.76
N ILE A 67 -30.84 -96.53 18.88
CA ILE A 67 -31.27 -97.28 20.07
C ILE A 67 -32.47 -98.17 19.74
N GLU A 68 -33.50 -97.62 19.10
CA GLU A 68 -34.72 -98.39 18.79
C GLU A 68 -34.46 -99.46 17.71
N ALA A 69 -33.59 -99.17 16.74
CA ALA A 69 -33.14 -100.14 15.75
C ALA A 69 -32.33 -101.28 16.38
N ALA A 70 -31.47 -101.00 17.38
CA ALA A 70 -30.78 -102.04 18.14
C ALA A 70 -31.77 -102.91 18.95
N ARG A 71 -32.86 -102.31 19.42
CA ARG A 71 -33.93 -102.98 20.18
C ARG A 71 -34.76 -103.95 19.33
N ALA A 72 -34.90 -103.68 18.03
CA ALA A 72 -35.61 -104.53 17.07
C ALA A 72 -34.83 -105.80 16.64
N GLY A 73 -33.63 -106.03 17.17
CA GLY A 73 -32.84 -107.25 16.95
C GLY A 73 -32.42 -107.46 15.48
N GLU A 74 -32.57 -108.68 14.96
CA GLU A 74 -32.13 -109.04 13.59
C GLU A 74 -32.79 -108.18 12.49
N HIS A 75 -34.03 -107.72 12.69
CA HIS A 75 -34.75 -106.89 11.72
C HIS A 75 -34.29 -105.41 11.70
N GLY A 76 -33.59 -104.95 12.74
CA GLY A 76 -33.14 -103.57 12.89
C GLY A 76 -31.70 -103.30 12.44
N LYS A 77 -30.92 -104.35 12.13
CA LYS A 77 -29.49 -104.23 11.79
C LYS A 77 -29.20 -103.24 10.66
N GLY A 78 -30.02 -103.21 9.61
CA GLY A 78 -29.88 -102.24 8.51
C GLY A 78 -30.21 -100.80 8.92
N PHE A 79 -31.16 -100.61 9.83
CA PHE A 79 -31.56 -99.29 10.33
C PHE A 79 -30.55 -98.70 11.31
N VAL A 80 -29.85 -99.53 12.10
CA VAL A 80 -28.76 -99.07 12.98
C VAL A 80 -27.65 -98.39 12.18
N VAL A 81 -27.24 -98.99 11.06
CA VAL A 81 -26.17 -98.43 10.20
C VAL A 81 -26.58 -97.08 9.62
N VAL A 82 -27.83 -96.93 9.18
CA VAL A 82 -28.36 -95.66 8.66
C VAL A 82 -28.42 -94.61 9.77
N ALA A 83 -28.90 -94.98 10.96
CA ALA A 83 -28.98 -94.06 12.10
C ALA A 83 -27.59 -93.56 12.54
N ASP A 84 -26.58 -94.43 12.57
CA ASP A 84 -25.19 -94.03 12.86
C ASP A 84 -24.60 -93.11 11.79
N GLU A 85 -24.95 -93.29 10.51
CA GLU A 85 -24.48 -92.42 9.43
C GLU A 85 -25.15 -91.03 9.51
N VAL A 86 -26.46 -90.96 9.82
CA VAL A 86 -27.17 -89.69 10.06
C VAL A 86 -26.59 -88.97 11.28
N ARG A 87 -26.26 -89.71 12.35
CA ARG A 87 -25.62 -89.17 13.56
C ARG A 87 -24.27 -88.51 13.24
N LYS A 88 -23.41 -89.22 12.49
CA LYS A 88 -22.12 -88.67 12.04
C LYS A 88 -22.29 -87.45 11.13
N LEU A 89 -23.29 -87.46 10.24
CA LEU A 89 -23.57 -86.31 9.38
C LEU A 89 -24.00 -85.10 10.19
N ALA A 90 -24.86 -85.30 11.20
CA ALA A 90 -25.30 -84.25 12.11
C ALA A 90 -24.15 -83.67 12.96
N GLU A 91 -23.26 -84.52 13.49
CA GLU A 91 -22.03 -84.08 14.17
C GLU A 91 -21.13 -83.24 13.25
N ARG A 92 -20.93 -83.68 12.00
CA ARG A 92 -20.16 -82.93 11.00
C ARG A 92 -20.81 -81.61 10.63
N SER A 93 -22.15 -81.56 10.52
CA SER A 93 -22.90 -80.34 10.29
C SER A 93 -22.74 -79.35 11.44
N SER A 94 -22.85 -79.81 12.70
CA SER A 94 -22.64 -78.97 13.89
C SER A 94 -21.20 -78.40 13.96
N GLN A 95 -20.22 -79.21 13.61
CA GLN A 95 -18.84 -78.73 13.56
C GLN A 95 -18.65 -77.65 12.49
N ALA A 96 -19.20 -77.85 11.29
CA ALA A 96 -19.13 -76.89 10.20
C ALA A 96 -19.87 -75.57 10.52
N THR A 97 -21.04 -75.63 11.17
CA THR A 97 -21.77 -74.42 11.61
C THR A 97 -21.00 -73.64 12.67
N LYS A 98 -20.30 -74.30 13.60
CA LYS A 98 -19.41 -73.61 14.55
C LYS A 98 -18.27 -72.87 13.84
N GLU A 99 -17.63 -73.50 12.86
CA GLU A 99 -16.58 -72.85 12.07
C GLU A 99 -17.12 -71.63 11.31
N ILE A 100 -18.30 -71.74 10.69
CA ILE A 100 -18.98 -70.61 10.04
C ILE A 100 -19.32 -69.51 11.05
N GLY A 101 -19.79 -69.87 12.26
CA GLY A 101 -20.09 -68.91 13.32
C GLY A 101 -18.88 -68.07 13.71
N ILE A 102 -17.69 -68.69 13.83
CA ILE A 102 -16.43 -67.98 14.08
C ILE A 102 -16.12 -67.00 12.94
N LEU A 103 -16.28 -67.42 11.68
CA LEU A 103 -16.05 -66.56 10.52
C LEU A 103 -17.02 -65.35 10.50
N ILE A 104 -18.29 -65.57 10.81
CA ILE A 104 -19.30 -64.49 10.88
C ILE A 104 -18.99 -63.51 12.00
N SER A 105 -18.61 -63.99 13.18
CA SER A 105 -18.18 -63.12 14.29
C SER A 105 -16.94 -62.30 13.92
N GLY A 106 -15.99 -62.91 13.20
CA GLY A 106 -14.84 -62.21 12.63
C GLY A 106 -15.26 -61.09 11.66
N ILE A 107 -16.15 -61.38 10.71
CA ILE A 107 -16.69 -60.39 9.76
C ILE A 107 -17.40 -59.24 10.50
N GLN A 108 -18.22 -59.54 11.50
CA GLN A 108 -18.89 -58.51 12.30
C GLN A 108 -17.90 -57.58 13.01
N THR A 109 -16.81 -58.14 13.54
CA THR A 109 -15.73 -57.36 14.17
C THR A 109 -15.05 -56.45 13.15
N THR A 110 -14.64 -56.99 11.99
CA THR A 110 -14.03 -56.21 10.91
C THR A 110 -14.95 -55.13 10.37
N VAL A 111 -16.26 -55.38 10.28
CA VAL A 111 -17.25 -54.37 9.89
C VAL A 111 -17.30 -53.23 10.91
N ALA A 112 -17.32 -53.54 12.21
CA ALA A 112 -17.34 -52.51 13.25
C ALA A 112 -16.07 -51.64 13.21
N GLU A 113 -14.89 -52.25 13.02
CA GLU A 113 -13.63 -51.54 12.84
C GLU A 113 -13.63 -50.66 11.59
N ALA A 114 -14.16 -51.16 10.46
CA ALA A 114 -14.25 -50.41 9.22
C ALA A 114 -15.18 -49.18 9.34
N VAL A 115 -16.34 -49.33 10.00
CA VAL A 115 -17.25 -48.20 10.27
C VAL A 115 -16.57 -47.15 11.14
N LYS A 116 -15.84 -47.57 12.19
CA LYS A 116 -15.09 -46.64 13.04
C LYS A 116 -14.02 -45.87 12.26
N ALA A 117 -13.24 -46.57 11.42
CA ALA A 117 -12.23 -45.94 10.58
C ALA A 117 -12.85 -44.96 9.55
N MET A 118 -14.05 -45.24 9.04
CA MET A 118 -14.77 -44.33 8.16
C MET A 118 -15.30 -43.08 8.90
N ASP A 119 -15.77 -43.21 10.15
CA ASP A 119 -16.17 -42.06 10.98
C ASP A 119 -14.96 -41.15 11.28
N GLU A 120 -13.83 -41.74 11.67
CA GLU A 120 -12.56 -41.03 11.85
C GLU A 120 -12.12 -40.33 10.55
N GLY A 121 -12.17 -41.03 9.41
CA GLY A 121 -11.87 -40.46 8.10
C GLY A 121 -12.80 -39.30 7.72
N SER A 122 -14.09 -39.38 8.04
CA SER A 122 -15.04 -38.29 7.82
C SER A 122 -14.71 -37.04 8.64
N ARG A 123 -14.28 -37.21 9.90
CA ARG A 123 -13.84 -36.09 10.75
C ARG A 123 -12.57 -35.43 10.20
N GLU A 124 -11.59 -36.21 9.76
CA GLU A 124 -10.37 -35.68 9.16
C GLU A 124 -10.66 -34.86 7.90
N VAL A 125 -11.63 -35.30 7.07
CA VAL A 125 -12.08 -34.52 5.91
C VAL A 125 -12.73 -33.20 6.33
N GLU A 126 -13.55 -33.16 7.39
CA GLU A 126 -14.11 -31.89 7.90
C GLU A 126 -13.05 -30.91 8.41
N VAL A 127 -12.02 -31.42 9.10
CA VAL A 127 -10.86 -30.63 9.52
C VAL A 127 -10.10 -30.10 8.30
N GLY A 128 -9.93 -30.92 7.27
CA GLY A 128 -9.34 -30.56 5.98
C GLY A 128 -10.10 -29.45 5.26
N VAL A 129 -11.43 -29.54 5.21
CA VAL A 129 -12.32 -28.49 4.64
C VAL A 129 -12.14 -27.17 5.40
N THR A 130 -12.14 -27.21 6.73
CA THR A 130 -11.97 -26.01 7.55
C THR A 130 -10.62 -25.34 7.31
N SER A 131 -9.55 -26.15 7.20
CA SER A 131 -8.20 -25.65 6.94
C SER A 131 -8.06 -25.06 5.53
N ALA A 132 -8.65 -25.70 4.52
CA ALA A 132 -8.69 -25.18 3.16
C ALA A 132 -9.45 -23.84 3.07
N ASN A 133 -10.59 -23.71 3.76
CA ASN A 133 -11.32 -22.44 3.83
C ASN A 133 -10.47 -21.31 4.43
N LYS A 134 -9.78 -21.56 5.55
CA LYS A 134 -8.85 -20.58 6.16
C LYS A 134 -7.73 -20.16 5.20
N ALA A 135 -7.18 -21.12 4.46
CA ALA A 135 -6.17 -20.81 3.43
C ALA A 135 -6.74 -19.94 2.30
N GLY A 136 -7.98 -20.20 1.89
CA GLY A 136 -8.71 -19.39 0.91
C GLY A 136 -8.94 -17.95 1.37
N GLU A 137 -9.36 -17.76 2.63
CA GLU A 137 -9.51 -16.44 3.24
C GLU A 137 -8.19 -15.67 3.29
N ALA A 138 -7.10 -16.31 3.73
CA ALA A 138 -5.78 -15.70 3.78
C ALA A 138 -5.30 -15.25 2.37
N LEU A 139 -5.52 -16.08 1.35
CA LEU A 139 -5.22 -15.72 -0.04
C LEU A 139 -6.06 -14.55 -0.55
N SER A 140 -7.33 -14.46 -0.15
CA SER A 140 -8.21 -13.34 -0.47
C SER A 140 -7.70 -12.02 0.13
N GLU A 141 -7.27 -12.05 1.39
CA GLU A 141 -6.68 -10.87 2.04
C GLU A 141 -5.35 -10.45 1.39
N ILE A 142 -4.50 -11.41 1.00
CA ILE A 142 -3.27 -11.12 0.23
C ILE A 142 -3.60 -10.46 -1.10
N LEU A 143 -4.64 -10.91 -1.81
CA LEU A 143 -5.07 -10.29 -3.07
C LEU A 143 -5.54 -8.85 -2.87
N LYS A 144 -6.30 -8.56 -1.81
CA LYS A 144 -6.72 -7.20 -1.48
C LYS A 144 -5.52 -6.31 -1.14
N ALA A 145 -4.60 -6.79 -0.31
CA ALA A 145 -3.40 -6.04 0.04
C ALA A 145 -2.53 -5.74 -1.20
N ALA A 146 -2.34 -6.72 -2.08
CA ALA A 146 -1.58 -6.53 -3.32
C ALA A 146 -2.25 -5.53 -4.28
N GLN A 147 -3.59 -5.48 -4.33
CA GLN A 147 -4.31 -4.45 -5.07
C GLN A 147 -4.05 -3.06 -4.48
N GLY A 148 -4.15 -2.91 -3.16
CA GLY A 148 -3.84 -1.65 -2.48
C GLY A 148 -2.42 -1.15 -2.76
N VAL A 149 -1.43 -2.05 -2.74
CA VAL A 149 -0.04 -1.69 -3.11
C VAL A 149 0.07 -1.23 -4.57
N SER A 150 -0.65 -1.88 -5.49
CA SER A 150 -0.67 -1.46 -6.90
C SER A 150 -1.26 -0.06 -7.08
N ASP A 151 -2.32 0.25 -6.33
CA ASP A 151 -2.98 1.56 -6.40
C ASP A 151 -2.08 2.65 -5.78
N GLN A 152 -1.42 2.35 -4.66
CA GLN A 152 -0.43 3.24 -4.03
C GLN A 152 0.77 3.51 -4.95
N ALA A 153 1.27 2.49 -5.65
CA ALA A 153 2.39 2.63 -6.58
C ALA A 153 2.02 3.56 -7.76
N ARG A 154 0.78 3.49 -8.24
CA ARG A 154 0.28 4.42 -9.27
C ARG A 154 0.25 5.86 -8.76
N LEU A 155 -0.32 6.10 -7.58
CA LEU A 155 -0.36 7.43 -6.96
C LEU A 155 1.05 8.01 -6.74
N ALA A 156 2.01 7.17 -6.33
CA ALA A 156 3.40 7.57 -6.18
C ALA A 156 4.05 7.93 -7.52
N GLY A 157 3.70 7.22 -8.60
CA GLY A 157 4.13 7.56 -9.96
C GLY A 157 3.60 8.92 -10.40
N ASP A 158 2.30 9.16 -10.24
CA ASP A 158 1.66 10.43 -10.59
C ASP A 158 2.29 11.61 -9.82
N ALA A 159 2.51 11.44 -8.51
CA ALA A 159 3.17 12.47 -7.68
C ALA A 159 4.63 12.72 -8.08
N ALA A 160 5.34 11.70 -8.56
CA ALA A 160 6.72 11.85 -9.04
C ALA A 160 6.77 12.63 -10.38
N GLU A 161 5.77 12.45 -11.25
CA GLU A 161 5.64 13.25 -12.47
C GLU A 161 5.37 14.72 -12.16
N GLU A 162 4.42 15.03 -11.25
CA GLU A 162 4.18 16.41 -10.80
C GLU A 162 5.43 17.05 -10.19
N MET A 163 6.18 16.30 -9.38
CA MET A 163 7.41 16.77 -8.76
C MET A 163 8.49 17.10 -9.81
N ASN A 164 8.61 16.30 -10.86
CA ASN A 164 9.54 16.59 -11.96
C ASN A 164 9.17 17.88 -12.70
N SER A 165 7.88 18.11 -12.97
CA SER A 165 7.42 19.36 -13.58
C SER A 165 7.72 20.57 -12.68
N ALA A 166 7.37 20.48 -11.40
CA ALA A 166 7.65 21.56 -10.44
C ALA A 166 9.15 21.85 -10.29
N SER A 167 9.99 20.81 -10.33
CA SER A 167 11.45 20.96 -10.31
C SER A 167 11.97 21.70 -11.54
N SER A 168 11.43 21.39 -12.73
CA SER A 168 11.79 22.11 -13.97
C SER A 168 11.38 23.58 -13.94
N GLU A 169 10.20 23.90 -13.40
CA GLU A 169 9.76 25.28 -13.22
C GLU A 169 10.66 26.03 -12.23
N LEU A 170 11.08 25.37 -11.16
CA LEU A 170 11.98 25.95 -10.16
C LEU A 170 13.35 26.28 -10.76
N VAL A 171 13.91 25.42 -11.61
CA VAL A 171 15.15 25.71 -12.33
C VAL A 171 15.00 26.97 -13.19
N SER A 172 13.90 27.09 -13.95
CA SER A 172 13.65 28.28 -14.77
C SER A 172 13.46 29.56 -13.93
N ALA A 173 12.82 29.45 -12.77
CA ALA A 173 12.68 30.57 -11.84
C ALA A 173 14.05 31.00 -11.29
N VAL A 174 14.93 30.05 -10.97
CA VAL A 174 16.28 30.34 -10.49
C VAL A 174 17.12 31.04 -11.57
N ASP A 175 17.03 30.60 -12.83
CA ASP A 175 17.71 31.27 -13.95
C ASP A 175 17.23 32.72 -14.10
N SER A 176 15.93 32.96 -13.96
CA SER A 176 15.35 34.32 -14.03
C SER A 176 15.84 35.21 -12.88
N VAL A 177 15.94 34.66 -11.66
CA VAL A 177 16.51 35.39 -10.51
C VAL A 177 17.98 35.72 -10.76
N SER A 178 18.76 34.80 -11.33
CA SER A 178 20.16 35.05 -11.68
C SER A 178 20.30 36.23 -12.65
N ALA A 179 19.46 36.28 -13.69
CA ALA A 179 19.45 37.39 -14.64
C ALA A 179 19.12 38.74 -13.98
N VAL A 180 18.14 38.77 -13.08
CA VAL A 180 17.78 39.99 -12.32
C VAL A 180 18.93 40.43 -11.39
N VAL A 181 19.66 39.47 -10.80
CA VAL A 181 20.83 39.78 -9.96
C VAL A 181 21.96 40.41 -10.78
N GLU A 182 22.21 39.91 -11.99
CA GLU A 182 23.19 40.52 -12.91
C GLU A 182 22.78 41.95 -13.31
N GLU A 183 21.50 42.17 -13.65
CA GLU A 183 20.97 43.49 -13.98
C GLU A 183 21.11 44.47 -12.80
N ASN A 184 20.73 44.05 -11.59
CA ASN A 184 20.87 44.87 -10.39
C ASN A 184 22.34 45.19 -10.07
N THR A 185 23.26 44.27 -10.34
CA THR A 185 24.70 44.51 -10.15
C THR A 185 25.18 45.59 -11.10
N ALA A 186 24.83 45.50 -12.38
CA ALA A 186 25.17 46.52 -13.38
C ALA A 186 24.56 47.90 -13.03
N ALA A 187 23.30 47.95 -12.63
CA ALA A 187 22.64 49.19 -12.20
C ALA A 187 23.32 49.81 -10.96
N THR A 188 23.83 48.98 -10.04
CA THR A 188 24.57 49.44 -8.86
C THR A 188 25.93 50.02 -9.24
N GLU A 189 26.64 49.43 -10.20
CA GLU A 189 27.90 49.96 -10.73
C GLU A 189 27.70 51.31 -11.44
N GLU A 190 26.65 51.44 -12.26
CA GLU A 190 26.28 52.70 -12.90
C GLU A 190 25.92 53.78 -11.87
N MET A 191 25.17 53.41 -10.82
CA MET A 191 24.81 54.32 -9.74
C MET A 191 26.04 54.82 -8.97
N ALA A 192 27.03 53.95 -8.73
CA ALA A 192 28.28 54.33 -8.10
C ALA A 192 29.07 55.33 -8.96
N ALA A 193 29.14 55.11 -10.28
CA ALA A 193 29.76 56.04 -11.22
C ALA A 193 29.05 57.40 -11.22
N ASN A 194 27.72 57.42 -11.34
CA ASN A 194 26.92 58.64 -11.29
C ASN A 194 27.08 59.39 -9.97
N SER A 195 27.15 58.68 -8.84
CA SER A 195 27.41 59.29 -7.53
C SER A 195 28.79 59.97 -7.47
N SER A 196 29.80 59.40 -8.12
CA SER A 196 31.12 60.01 -8.25
C SER A 196 31.06 61.30 -9.08
N GLU A 197 30.36 61.28 -10.21
CA GLU A 197 30.18 62.47 -11.04
C GLU A 197 29.43 63.59 -10.30
N VAL A 198 28.36 63.25 -9.57
CA VAL A 198 27.63 64.21 -8.73
C VAL A 198 28.54 64.83 -7.68
N THR A 199 29.41 64.04 -7.05
CA THR A 199 30.38 64.55 -6.06
C THR A 199 31.33 65.57 -6.70
N GLN A 200 31.86 65.26 -7.89
CA GLN A 200 32.75 66.17 -8.62
C GLN A 200 32.04 67.44 -9.10
N ALA A 201 30.78 67.34 -9.51
CA ALA A 201 29.95 68.49 -9.85
C ALA A 201 29.75 69.40 -8.63
N ILE A 202 29.50 68.83 -7.44
CA ILE A 202 29.39 69.58 -6.19
C ILE A 202 30.70 70.31 -5.85
N GLU A 203 31.86 69.67 -6.01
CA GLU A 203 33.17 70.32 -5.81
C GLU A 203 33.38 71.49 -6.77
N SER A 204 32.99 71.32 -8.04
CA SER A 204 33.08 72.37 -9.05
C SER A 204 32.17 73.56 -8.71
N ILE A 205 30.93 73.28 -8.27
CA ILE A 205 29.99 74.31 -7.80
C ILE A 205 30.55 75.07 -6.60
N ALA A 206 31.19 74.37 -5.66
CA ALA A 206 31.82 75.00 -4.50
C ALA A 206 32.94 75.96 -4.93
N SER A 207 33.84 75.52 -5.81
CA SER A 207 34.93 76.36 -6.35
C SER A 207 34.43 77.59 -7.11
N VAL A 208 33.41 77.44 -7.97
CA VAL A 208 32.79 78.57 -8.67
C VAL A 208 32.12 79.53 -7.69
N SER A 209 31.52 79.01 -6.61
CA SER A 209 30.90 79.84 -5.57
C SER A 209 31.95 80.67 -4.82
N GLU A 210 33.12 80.11 -4.50
CA GLU A 210 34.25 80.84 -3.92
C GLU A 210 34.76 81.94 -4.85
N GLN A 211 34.94 81.63 -6.14
CA GLN A 211 35.37 82.61 -7.13
C GLN A 211 34.36 83.75 -7.31
N ASN A 212 33.06 83.43 -7.34
CA ASN A 212 32.01 84.44 -7.38
C ASN A 212 32.03 85.34 -6.14
N SER A 213 32.28 84.79 -4.95
CA SER A 213 32.39 85.59 -3.73
C SER A 213 33.56 86.58 -3.82
N ALA A 214 34.74 86.14 -4.30
CA ALA A 214 35.89 87.01 -4.50
C ALA A 214 35.62 88.10 -5.56
N ALA A 215 34.96 87.74 -6.67
CA ALA A 215 34.56 88.71 -7.69
C ALA A 215 33.56 89.75 -7.16
N ILE A 216 32.64 89.36 -6.26
CA ILE A 216 31.73 90.29 -5.59
C ILE A 216 32.50 91.26 -4.69
N GLU A 217 33.51 90.79 -3.96
CA GLU A 217 34.38 91.67 -3.15
C GLU A 217 35.11 92.70 -4.02
N GLU A 218 35.67 92.28 -5.15
CA GLU A 218 36.35 93.16 -6.11
C GLU A 218 35.41 94.18 -6.74
N VAL A 219 34.22 93.75 -7.15
CA VAL A 219 33.17 94.64 -7.67
C VAL A 219 32.72 95.64 -6.60
N SER A 220 32.58 95.20 -5.35
CA SER A 220 32.22 96.08 -4.22
C SER A 220 33.30 97.15 -4.02
N ALA A 221 34.58 96.76 -3.99
CA ALA A 221 35.70 97.69 -3.87
C ALA A 221 35.75 98.69 -5.05
N SER A 222 35.60 98.20 -6.28
CA SER A 222 35.52 99.08 -7.47
C SER A 222 34.33 100.03 -7.41
N THR A 223 33.20 99.60 -6.82
CA THR A 223 32.03 100.45 -6.63
C THR A 223 32.29 101.54 -5.58
N GLU A 224 33.02 101.23 -4.51
CA GLU A 224 33.47 102.21 -3.51
C GLU A 224 34.44 103.24 -4.13
N GLU A 225 35.44 102.78 -4.89
CA GLU A 225 36.36 103.67 -5.61
C GLU A 225 35.62 104.56 -6.61
N MET A 226 34.70 103.98 -7.39
CA MET A 226 33.88 104.73 -8.33
C MET A 226 33.03 105.78 -7.61
N SER A 227 32.47 105.46 -6.44
CA SER A 227 31.72 106.42 -5.62
C SER A 227 32.61 107.59 -5.19
N ALA A 228 33.82 107.31 -4.68
CA ALA A 228 34.77 108.34 -4.28
C ALA A 228 35.19 109.23 -5.47
N GLN A 229 35.42 108.63 -6.64
CA GLN A 229 35.78 109.35 -7.85
C GLN A 229 34.63 110.24 -8.35
N VAL A 230 33.37 109.78 -8.22
CA VAL A 230 32.18 110.59 -8.50
C VAL A 230 32.08 111.78 -7.54
N GLU A 231 32.39 111.60 -6.25
CA GLU A 231 32.47 112.71 -5.30
C GLU A 231 33.55 113.73 -5.68
N GLU A 232 34.74 113.27 -6.06
CA GLU A 232 35.85 114.13 -6.51
C GLU A 232 35.51 114.89 -7.80
N VAL A 233 34.90 114.23 -8.78
CA VAL A 233 34.42 114.86 -10.01
C VAL A 233 33.36 115.91 -9.69
N THR A 234 32.45 115.61 -8.76
CA THR A 234 31.42 116.56 -8.32
C THR A 234 32.04 117.79 -7.65
N ALA A 235 33.02 117.60 -6.76
CA ALA A 235 33.76 118.68 -6.12
C ALA A 235 34.57 119.51 -7.11
N SER A 236 35.20 118.86 -8.10
CA SER A 236 35.92 119.52 -9.19
C SER A 236 34.97 120.33 -10.07
N ALA A 237 33.79 119.79 -10.42
CA ALA A 237 32.76 120.50 -11.16
C ALA A 237 32.22 121.72 -10.39
N GLN A 238 32.05 121.61 -9.07
CA GLN A 238 31.72 122.75 -8.21
C GLN A 238 32.83 123.81 -8.20
N SER A 239 34.08 123.40 -8.05
CA SER A 239 35.25 124.29 -8.09
C SER A 239 35.37 125.00 -9.44
N LEU A 240 35.17 124.28 -10.55
CA LEU A 240 35.17 124.85 -11.90
C LEU A 240 34.03 125.87 -12.08
N SER A 241 32.85 125.59 -11.51
CA SER A 241 31.71 126.50 -11.49
C SER A 241 32.00 127.76 -10.68
N GLU A 242 32.67 127.64 -9.53
CA GLU A 242 33.15 128.77 -8.74
C GLU A 242 34.19 129.60 -9.49
N LEU A 243 35.20 128.96 -10.09
CA LEU A 243 36.21 129.63 -10.90
C LEU A 243 35.58 130.35 -12.10
N ALA A 244 34.58 129.74 -12.75
CA ALA A 244 33.81 130.37 -13.82
C ALA A 244 33.03 131.60 -13.31
N ARG A 245 32.45 131.55 -12.10
CA ARG A 245 31.81 132.71 -11.46
C ARG A 245 32.82 133.80 -11.08
N GLU A 246 34.00 133.45 -10.59
CA GLU A 246 35.07 134.41 -10.29
C GLU A 246 35.61 135.07 -11.56
N LEU A 247 35.85 134.30 -12.61
CA LEU A 247 36.22 134.82 -13.93
C LEU A 247 35.13 135.76 -14.47
N GLN A 248 33.84 135.39 -14.34
CA GLN A 248 32.74 136.31 -14.68
C GLN A 248 32.79 137.60 -13.87
N LYS A 249 33.04 137.55 -12.55
CA LYS A 249 33.21 138.74 -11.71
C LYS A 249 34.43 139.58 -12.10
N ALA A 250 35.57 138.95 -12.41
CA ALA A 250 36.78 139.63 -12.84
C ALA A 250 36.58 140.32 -14.19
N VAL A 251 35.95 139.64 -15.15
CA VAL A 251 35.54 140.24 -16.44
C VAL A 251 34.56 141.38 -16.21
N ALA A 252 33.65 141.28 -15.24
CA ALA A 252 32.74 142.37 -14.88
C ALA A 252 33.46 143.61 -14.29
N ARG A 253 34.60 143.45 -13.60
CA ARG A 253 35.46 144.58 -13.17
C ARG A 253 36.18 145.27 -14.34
N PHE A 254 36.53 144.53 -15.39
CA PHE A 254 37.15 145.09 -16.60
C PHE A 254 36.12 145.62 -17.59
N LYS A 255 34.86 145.20 -17.50
CA LYS A 255 33.72 145.92 -18.09
C LYS A 255 33.44 147.17 -17.28
N LEU A 256 34.29 148.18 -17.51
CA LEU A 256 34.00 149.58 -17.25
C LEU A 256 32.55 149.88 -17.65
N ALA A 257 31.82 150.57 -16.78
CA ALA A 257 30.83 151.51 -17.25
C ALA A 257 31.56 152.53 -18.14
N SER A 258 31.61 152.22 -19.43
CA SER A 258 31.45 153.22 -20.47
C SER A 258 29.97 153.61 -20.50
N ALA A 259 29.61 154.50 -19.58
CA ALA A 259 28.53 155.49 -19.66
C ALA A 259 28.50 156.27 -18.33
#